data_AF-A0A538GW46-F1
#
_entry.id   AF-A0A538GW46-F1
#
_cell.length_a   1.000
_cell.length_b   1.000
_cell.length_c   1.000
_cell.angle_alpha   90.00
_cell.angle_beta   90.00
_cell.angle_gamma   90.00
#
_symmetry.space_group_name_H-M   'P 1'
#
loop_
_entity.id
_entity.type
_entity.pdbx_description
1 polymer ?
#
loop_
_entity_poly.entity_id
_entity_poly.type
_entity_poly.pdbx_seq_one_letter_code
_entity_poly.pdbx_strand_id
1 'polypeptide(L)'
;MTRSSRFLLPFALIALASSLAVAVPRAAAVDPYPTSGVATLSSDHFQIHYSRDVAPCPTAAISQEQAGEVLGMAERAYALYSGWGYTAPGAPVDISVDDFSIDCFAHGAIPLGTPMPHGRWDAIITPVGSDEIHLSAATGLAYHVIAHEVFHVFEDAVAAGAQQWLTEGLAEWASVRANAAAGGLEQNPDRTMDCVGSECGDSEFDRNGYPGWMLFEYLAERFGDAKVKSVLDAAAANPGWTGTQALSSVVQPLGPALGKFFEDYTTARLTGSFTSTALAGVLPQTQASIVIGSSSGAVSPVTLAVNHLAVRYVDVAHGLDTDTGPCYSASLALKVALPPLVASTPYYYANTKGAVAQAFSVSGTTASLTVPWNTCGASPHAYVSLPNETNDVVPPALDGREFTVSGTVTVDKSKPAAASEAPAGVKVIGPVVQAPTTDPAPDLTLHAPELIRVSAKTRLLRFVVFSSGDGTLKATLGSTWLGSAGLHAGNNDVRFILPTQLLKTLRKTNTPDNVLMLTSYSPGGTQGASVTRRVAVQLVKKTTKPKRRR
;
A
#
# COMPACT_ATOMS: atom_id res chain seq x y z
N MET A 1 61.31 70.93 38.58
CA MET A 1 60.88 71.11 37.17
C MET A 1 61.23 69.83 36.42
N THR A 2 60.23 68.97 36.16
CA THR A 2 59.80 68.51 34.81
C THR A 2 60.90 67.82 34.00
N ARG A 3 60.77 66.61 33.43
CA ARG A 3 59.62 65.77 33.08
C ARG A 3 60.16 64.41 32.58
N SER A 4 59.30 63.39 32.61
CA SER A 4 59.22 62.26 31.67
C SER A 4 60.31 61.20 31.65
N SER A 5 60.03 60.08 32.30
CA SER A 5 60.32 58.75 31.75
C SER A 5 59.19 57.79 32.11
N ARG A 6 58.96 56.78 31.25
CA ARG A 6 58.08 55.60 31.42
C ARG A 6 56.65 55.72 30.89
N PHE A 7 56.53 55.83 29.57
CA PHE A 7 55.46 55.15 28.81
C PHE A 7 56.15 54.15 27.87
N LEU A 8 55.46 53.04 27.54
CA LEU A 8 55.85 51.96 26.60
C LEU A 8 56.47 50.69 27.19
N LEU A 9 55.81 50.05 28.17
CA LEU A 9 56.05 48.61 28.41
C LEU A 9 54.82 47.69 28.62
N PRO A 10 53.54 48.15 28.80
CA PRO A 10 52.44 47.19 28.96
C PRO A 10 51.75 46.78 27.64
N PHE A 11 52.05 47.43 26.51
CA PHE A 11 51.35 47.15 25.24
C PHE A 11 51.99 46.05 24.37
N ALA A 12 53.25 45.69 24.60
CA ALA A 12 53.93 44.66 23.80
C ALA A 12 53.58 43.21 24.22
N LEU A 13 53.21 42.99 25.49
CA LEU A 13 52.90 41.65 26.02
C LEU A 13 51.46 41.19 25.74
N ILE A 14 50.50 42.11 25.60
CA ILE A 14 49.09 41.77 25.29
C ILE A 14 48.91 41.48 23.79
N ALA A 15 49.68 42.13 22.91
CA ALA A 15 49.66 41.84 21.48
C ALA A 15 50.26 40.47 21.12
N LEU A 16 51.25 39.98 21.88
CA LEU A 16 51.87 38.66 21.62
C LEU A 16 51.01 37.49 22.15
N ALA A 17 50.24 37.69 23.22
CA ALA A 17 49.30 36.68 23.73
C ALA A 17 48.03 36.55 22.87
N SER A 18 47.72 37.58 22.06
CA SER A 18 46.54 37.59 21.18
C SER A 18 46.82 36.97 19.79
N SER A 19 48.08 36.87 19.36
CA SER A 19 48.47 36.28 18.07
C SER A 19 48.77 34.78 18.14
N LEU A 20 48.90 34.19 19.34
CA LEU A 20 49.08 32.75 19.54
C LEU A 20 47.77 31.93 19.58
N ALA A 21 46.60 32.59 19.55
CA ALA A 21 45.29 31.92 19.57
C ALA A 21 44.64 31.71 18.19
N VAL A 22 45.26 32.19 17.10
CA VAL A 22 44.67 32.14 15.74
C VAL A 22 45.18 30.96 14.90
N ALA A 23 46.12 30.16 15.43
CA ALA A 23 46.69 29.00 14.72
C ALA A 23 46.65 27.71 15.56
N VAL A 24 45.66 27.54 16.43
CA VAL A 24 45.28 26.18 16.81
C VAL A 24 44.47 25.67 15.62
N PRO A 25 44.99 24.74 14.78
CA PRO A 25 44.11 24.05 13.85
C PRO A 25 42.98 23.52 14.71
N ARG A 26 41.74 23.91 14.40
CA ARG A 26 40.60 23.16 14.94
C ARG A 26 40.92 21.74 14.50
N ALA A 27 41.35 20.90 15.43
CA ALA A 27 41.25 19.48 15.27
C ALA A 27 39.77 19.30 14.98
N ALA A 28 39.43 19.14 13.69
CA ALA A 28 38.17 18.52 13.35
C ALA A 28 38.18 17.29 14.24
N ALA A 29 37.20 17.18 15.13
CA ALA A 29 36.97 15.93 15.80
C ALA A 29 36.76 14.94 14.66
N VAL A 30 37.82 14.25 14.27
CA VAL A 30 37.76 13.12 13.38
C VAL A 30 36.89 12.19 14.19
N ASP A 31 35.68 11.95 13.69
CA ASP A 31 34.81 10.95 14.26
C ASP A 31 35.68 9.69 14.44
N PRO A 32 35.92 9.22 15.69
CA PRO A 32 36.87 8.13 15.92
C PRO A 32 36.35 6.80 15.35
N TYR A 33 35.11 6.77 14.89
CA TYR A 33 34.52 5.62 14.23
C TYR A 33 34.82 5.69 12.72
N PRO A 34 35.38 4.64 12.11
CA PRO A 34 35.55 4.60 10.66
C PRO A 34 34.18 4.71 9.99
N THR A 35 33.92 5.87 9.39
CA THR A 35 32.67 6.18 8.69
C THR A 35 32.67 5.71 7.25
N SER A 36 33.70 4.97 6.81
CA SER A 36 33.87 4.56 5.42
C SER A 36 34.03 3.06 5.22
N GLY A 37 33.67 2.63 4.01
CA GLY A 37 33.66 1.26 3.53
C GLY A 37 32.39 0.49 3.88
N VAL A 38 32.37 -0.73 3.36
CA VAL A 38 31.35 -1.75 3.61
C VAL A 38 31.52 -2.27 5.04
N ALA A 39 30.42 -2.31 5.78
CA ALA A 39 30.33 -3.01 7.06
C ALA A 39 29.54 -4.31 6.89
N THR A 40 29.75 -5.23 7.84
CA THR A 40 29.07 -6.53 7.83
C THR A 40 28.56 -6.87 9.22
N LEU A 41 27.30 -7.28 9.29
CA LEU A 41 26.71 -7.94 10.44
C LEU A 41 26.46 -9.40 10.07
N SER A 42 26.57 -10.32 11.02
CA SER A 42 26.41 -11.74 10.75
C SER A 42 25.56 -12.41 11.82
N SER A 43 24.87 -13.46 11.41
CA SER A 43 24.18 -14.43 12.25
C SER A 43 24.59 -15.85 11.83
N ASP A 44 23.85 -16.86 12.29
CA ASP A 44 24.12 -18.25 11.92
C ASP A 44 23.79 -18.51 10.43
N HIS A 45 22.79 -17.81 9.88
CA HIS A 45 22.29 -18.07 8.51
C HIS A 45 22.49 -16.92 7.52
N PHE A 46 22.85 -15.71 7.98
CA PHE A 46 22.95 -14.55 7.10
C PHE A 46 24.18 -13.68 7.38
N GLN A 47 24.68 -13.02 6.34
CA GLN A 47 25.62 -11.90 6.45
C GLN A 47 25.03 -10.68 5.75
N ILE A 48 24.87 -9.56 6.46
CA ILE A 48 24.34 -8.31 5.90
C ILE A 48 25.50 -7.38 5.59
N HIS A 49 25.72 -7.08 4.32
CA HIS A 49 26.70 -6.11 3.85
C HIS A 49 26.00 -4.79 3.54
N TYR A 50 26.52 -3.69 4.10
CA TYR A 50 25.93 -2.38 3.88
C TYR A 50 27.00 -1.28 3.82
N SER A 51 26.73 -0.26 3.01
CA SER A 51 27.60 0.91 2.93
C SER A 51 27.46 1.76 4.19
N ARG A 52 28.59 2.09 4.84
CA ARG A 52 28.65 3.19 5.83
C ARG A 52 28.95 4.54 5.18
N ASP A 53 29.33 4.50 3.92
CA ASP A 53 29.81 5.65 3.16
C ASP A 53 28.66 6.42 2.51
N VAL A 54 28.73 7.75 2.62
CA VAL A 54 27.93 8.67 1.79
C VAL A 54 28.55 8.92 0.40
N ALA A 55 29.71 8.34 0.08
CA ALA A 55 30.35 8.47 -1.23
C ALA A 55 31.15 7.19 -1.56
N PRO A 56 31.03 6.62 -2.77
CA PRO A 56 30.34 7.18 -3.94
C PRO A 56 28.82 6.99 -3.92
N CYS A 57 28.26 6.35 -2.90
CA CYS A 57 26.87 5.86 -2.89
C CYS A 57 26.04 6.47 -1.74
N PRO A 58 25.79 7.79 -1.78
CA PRO A 58 25.15 8.53 -0.68
C PRO A 58 23.80 7.96 -0.24
N THR A 59 23.10 7.34 -1.19
CA THR A 59 21.74 6.82 -1.03
C THR A 59 21.71 5.33 -0.68
N ALA A 60 22.85 4.62 -0.72
CA ALA A 60 22.99 3.25 -0.22
C ALA A 60 23.26 3.19 1.30
N ALA A 61 23.61 4.33 1.92
CA ALA A 61 24.05 4.36 3.30
C ALA A 61 22.88 4.10 4.27
N ILE A 62 22.97 3.01 5.03
CA ILE A 62 22.06 2.70 6.13
C ILE A 62 22.81 2.64 7.46
N SER A 63 22.10 2.84 8.58
CA SER A 63 22.70 2.73 9.90
C SER A 63 22.95 1.26 10.29
N GLN A 64 23.82 1.03 11.27
CA GLN A 64 24.02 -0.31 11.82
C GLN A 64 22.74 -0.86 12.46
N GLU A 65 21.90 0.00 13.06
CA GLU A 65 20.59 -0.38 13.59
C GLU A 65 19.67 -0.88 12.47
N GLN A 66 19.60 -0.17 11.34
CA GLN A 66 18.81 -0.62 10.18
C GLN A 66 19.34 -1.96 9.64
N ALA A 67 20.66 -2.13 9.53
CA ALA A 67 21.26 -3.40 9.13
C ALA A 67 20.94 -4.53 10.12
N GLY A 68 20.91 -4.23 11.42
CA GLY A 68 20.48 -5.16 12.47
C GLY A 68 18.99 -5.53 12.38
N GLU A 69 18.14 -4.59 11.97
CA GLU A 69 16.72 -4.86 11.69
C GLU A 69 16.56 -5.79 10.48
N VAL A 70 17.31 -5.57 9.39
CA VAL A 70 17.35 -6.47 8.22
C VAL A 70 17.81 -7.88 8.63
N LEU A 71 18.91 -7.99 9.37
CA LEU A 71 19.40 -9.27 9.89
C LEU A 71 18.34 -10.00 10.72
N GLY A 72 17.70 -9.27 11.64
CA GLY A 72 16.64 -9.83 12.48
C GLY A 72 15.38 -10.20 11.69
N MET A 73 15.07 -9.49 10.60
CA MET A 73 13.98 -9.84 9.68
C MET A 73 14.27 -11.13 8.90
N ALA A 74 15.47 -11.25 8.33
CA ALA A 74 15.91 -12.42 7.58
C ALA A 74 15.91 -13.69 8.47
N GLU A 75 16.47 -13.61 9.68
CA GLU A 75 16.45 -14.73 10.63
C GLU A 75 15.03 -15.16 11.05
N ARG A 76 14.10 -14.20 11.19
CA ARG A 76 12.69 -14.54 11.48
C ARG A 76 12.02 -15.25 10.30
N ALA A 77 12.25 -14.80 9.07
CA ALA A 77 11.72 -15.45 7.88
C ALA A 77 12.30 -16.87 7.72
N TYR A 78 13.62 -17.02 7.87
CA TYR A 78 14.30 -18.32 7.82
C TYR A 78 13.74 -19.31 8.86
N ALA A 79 13.59 -18.87 10.12
CA ALA A 79 13.03 -19.71 11.17
C ALA A 79 11.58 -20.12 10.88
N LEU A 80 10.78 -19.22 10.30
CA LEU A 80 9.40 -19.51 9.90
C LEU A 80 9.35 -20.58 8.80
N TYR A 81 10.09 -20.40 7.71
CA TYR A 81 10.07 -21.31 6.56
C TYR A 81 10.67 -22.67 6.90
N SER A 82 11.73 -22.70 7.71
CA SER A 82 12.26 -23.93 8.30
C SER A 82 11.21 -24.63 9.17
N GLY A 83 10.44 -23.85 9.96
CA GLY A 83 9.33 -24.36 10.77
C GLY A 83 8.16 -24.94 9.95
N TRP A 84 7.97 -24.47 8.72
CA TRP A 84 7.03 -25.06 7.75
C TRP A 84 7.59 -26.33 7.08
N GLY A 85 8.85 -26.68 7.33
CA GLY A 85 9.49 -27.89 6.83
C GLY A 85 10.12 -27.74 5.45
N TYR A 86 10.37 -26.51 4.97
CA TYR A 86 11.16 -26.30 3.75
C TYR A 86 12.63 -26.65 4.00
N THR A 87 13.31 -27.14 2.95
CA THR A 87 14.74 -27.44 3.01
C THR A 87 15.50 -26.13 3.12
N ALA A 88 16.21 -25.96 4.23
CA ALA A 88 17.04 -24.77 4.43
C ALA A 88 18.27 -24.76 3.52
N PRO A 89 18.77 -23.56 3.14
CA PRO A 89 20.05 -23.43 2.44
C PRO A 89 21.21 -23.93 3.30
N GLY A 90 22.25 -24.45 2.64
CA GLY A 90 23.38 -25.13 3.29
C GLY A 90 24.52 -24.22 3.74
N ALA A 91 24.57 -22.98 3.26
CA ALA A 91 25.56 -21.98 3.62
C ALA A 91 24.86 -20.70 4.11
N PRO A 92 25.56 -19.83 4.86
CA PRO A 92 25.06 -18.49 5.14
C PRO A 92 24.79 -17.73 3.83
N VAL A 93 23.67 -17.04 3.79
CA VAL A 93 23.21 -16.23 2.64
C VAL A 93 23.74 -14.81 2.82
N ASP A 94 24.36 -14.28 1.77
CA ASP A 94 24.83 -12.90 1.78
C ASP A 94 23.67 -11.96 1.37
N ILE A 95 23.45 -10.89 2.13
CA ILE A 95 22.46 -9.86 1.82
C ILE A 95 23.18 -8.52 1.68
N SER A 96 23.20 -7.98 0.47
CA SER A 96 23.74 -6.65 0.19
C SER A 96 22.64 -5.60 0.26
N VAL A 97 22.89 -4.47 0.93
CA VAL A 97 22.02 -3.28 0.91
C VAL A 97 22.63 -2.21 0.02
N ASP A 98 21.92 -1.90 -1.06
CA ASP A 98 22.46 -1.27 -2.25
C ASP A 98 21.68 -0.04 -2.71
N ASP A 99 22.29 0.74 -3.60
CA ASP A 99 21.63 1.81 -4.31
C ASP A 99 21.43 1.46 -5.78
N PHE A 100 20.21 1.03 -6.08
CA PHE A 100 19.78 0.65 -7.41
C PHE A 100 19.58 1.85 -8.37
N SER A 101 19.59 3.09 -7.87
CA SER A 101 19.37 4.28 -8.71
C SER A 101 20.62 4.67 -9.51
N ILE A 102 21.81 4.35 -9.00
CA ILE A 102 23.10 4.66 -9.62
C ILE A 102 23.99 3.41 -9.75
N ASP A 103 23.41 2.22 -9.60
CA ASP A 103 24.07 0.91 -9.70
C ASP A 103 25.29 0.78 -8.77
N CYS A 104 25.09 1.10 -7.49
CA CYS A 104 26.11 0.92 -6.48
C CYS A 104 25.76 -0.22 -5.51
N PHE A 105 26.59 -1.25 -5.53
CA PHE A 105 26.43 -2.45 -4.71
C PHE A 105 27.49 -2.50 -3.60
N ALA A 106 27.05 -2.69 -2.36
CA ALA A 106 27.93 -2.79 -1.20
C ALA A 106 28.70 -4.11 -1.18
N HIS A 107 28.10 -5.18 -1.68
CA HIS A 107 28.69 -6.50 -1.83
C HIS A 107 28.31 -7.14 -3.16
N GLY A 108 29.13 -8.13 -3.55
CA GLY A 108 28.93 -8.93 -4.75
C GLY A 108 28.72 -8.14 -6.02
N ALA A 109 27.94 -8.73 -6.93
CA ALA A 109 27.64 -8.14 -8.23
C ALA A 109 26.30 -8.65 -8.76
N ILE A 110 25.47 -7.72 -9.25
CA ILE A 110 24.25 -8.08 -9.95
C ILE A 110 24.59 -8.77 -11.30
N PRO A 111 23.96 -9.91 -11.63
CA PRO A 111 24.17 -10.63 -12.87
C PRO A 111 23.99 -9.75 -14.12
N LEU A 112 24.83 -9.97 -15.14
CA LEU A 112 24.78 -9.23 -16.40
C LEU A 112 23.47 -9.37 -17.19
N GLY A 113 22.58 -10.29 -16.80
CA GLY A 113 21.28 -10.53 -17.40
C GLY A 113 20.10 -9.87 -16.67
N THR A 114 20.33 -9.24 -15.51
CA THR A 114 19.25 -8.62 -14.73
C THR A 114 18.63 -7.44 -15.50
N PRO A 115 17.29 -7.37 -15.64
CA PRO A 115 16.66 -6.31 -16.41
C PRO A 115 16.87 -4.92 -15.80
N MET A 116 17.37 -4.00 -16.63
CA MET A 116 17.58 -2.59 -16.30
C MET A 116 16.32 -1.72 -16.59
N PRO A 117 16.17 -0.55 -15.93
CA PRO A 117 17.03 0.01 -14.88
C PRO A 117 16.80 -0.65 -13.51
N HIS A 118 17.83 -0.82 -12.69
CA HIS A 118 17.68 -1.50 -11.39
C HIS A 118 16.75 -0.78 -10.42
N GLY A 119 16.67 0.56 -10.48
CA GLY A 119 15.82 1.36 -9.60
C GLY A 119 14.29 1.10 -9.69
N ARG A 120 13.84 0.19 -10.56
CA ARG A 120 12.46 -0.31 -10.58
C ARG A 120 12.20 -1.46 -9.60
N TRP A 121 13.25 -2.07 -9.06
CA TRP A 121 13.19 -3.26 -8.21
C TRP A 121 13.37 -2.87 -6.74
N ASP A 122 12.67 -3.56 -5.86
CA ASP A 122 12.89 -3.43 -4.41
C ASP A 122 14.01 -4.37 -3.94
N ALA A 123 14.17 -5.50 -4.63
CA ALA A 123 15.24 -6.45 -4.41
C ALA A 123 15.52 -7.27 -5.68
N ILE A 124 16.70 -7.90 -5.70
CA ILE A 124 17.19 -8.74 -6.79
C ILE A 124 17.95 -9.92 -6.15
N ILE A 125 17.56 -11.15 -6.46
CA ILE A 125 18.33 -12.33 -6.09
C ILE A 125 19.30 -12.73 -7.22
N THR A 126 20.54 -13.06 -6.87
CA THR A 126 21.48 -13.63 -7.82
C THR A 126 21.14 -15.11 -8.04
N PRO A 127 21.01 -15.58 -9.31
CA PRO A 127 20.54 -16.93 -9.57
C PRO A 127 21.52 -17.99 -9.06
N VAL A 128 20.96 -19.01 -8.43
CA VAL A 128 21.47 -20.35 -8.13
C VAL A 128 23.01 -20.48 -8.03
N GLY A 129 23.52 -20.52 -6.80
CA GLY A 129 24.89 -20.93 -6.48
C GLY A 129 25.77 -19.87 -5.82
N SER A 130 25.31 -18.62 -5.74
CA SER A 130 25.94 -17.55 -4.94
C SER A 130 25.17 -17.17 -3.67
N ASP A 131 23.91 -17.61 -3.51
CA ASP A 131 23.03 -17.31 -2.37
C ASP A 131 23.13 -15.84 -1.91
N GLU A 132 23.09 -14.91 -2.87
CA GLU A 132 23.22 -13.47 -2.61
C GLU A 132 21.91 -12.75 -2.95
N ILE A 133 21.39 -12.00 -1.98
CA ILE A 133 20.22 -11.12 -2.09
C ILE A 133 20.68 -9.67 -2.11
N HIS A 134 20.29 -8.92 -3.13
CA HIS A 134 20.48 -7.47 -3.17
C HIS A 134 19.18 -6.76 -2.80
N LEU A 135 19.21 -5.89 -1.79
CA LEU A 135 18.07 -5.09 -1.35
C LEU A 135 18.29 -3.62 -1.69
N SER A 136 17.27 -2.96 -2.25
CA SER A 136 17.25 -1.50 -2.37
C SER A 136 17.27 -0.85 -0.98
N ALA A 137 18.27 -0.03 -0.69
CA ALA A 137 18.33 0.77 0.54
C ALA A 137 17.12 1.73 0.69
N ALA A 138 16.51 2.11 -0.43
CA ALA A 138 15.38 3.05 -0.46
C ALA A 138 14.02 2.37 -0.24
N THR A 139 13.83 1.16 -0.77
CA THR A 139 12.50 0.52 -0.85
C THR A 139 12.47 -0.95 -0.42
N GLY A 140 13.62 -1.63 -0.40
CA GLY A 140 13.75 -3.07 -0.15
C GLY A 140 13.85 -3.48 1.33
N LEU A 141 13.86 -2.54 2.27
CA LEU A 141 14.10 -2.83 3.69
C LEU A 141 12.82 -3.22 4.47
N ALA A 142 11.68 -3.33 3.80
CA ALA A 142 10.43 -3.76 4.42
C ALA A 142 10.45 -5.28 4.68
N TYR A 143 9.85 -5.71 5.80
CA TYR A 143 9.84 -7.14 6.17
C TYR A 143 9.21 -8.03 5.10
N HIS A 144 8.18 -7.54 4.40
CA HIS A 144 7.57 -8.25 3.27
C HIS A 144 8.59 -8.59 2.17
N VAL A 145 9.35 -7.59 1.72
CA VAL A 145 10.38 -7.76 0.66
C VAL A 145 11.47 -8.71 1.15
N ILE A 146 12.01 -8.50 2.35
CA ILE A 146 13.06 -9.37 2.90
C ILE A 146 12.56 -10.81 3.04
N ALA A 147 11.34 -11.02 3.52
CA ALA A 147 10.75 -12.35 3.66
C ALA A 147 10.51 -13.02 2.30
N HIS A 148 10.12 -12.24 1.27
CA HIS A 148 9.96 -12.70 -0.11
C HIS A 148 11.29 -13.23 -0.65
N GLU A 149 12.35 -12.41 -0.61
CA GLU A 149 13.67 -12.79 -1.13
C GLU A 149 14.31 -13.95 -0.34
N VAL A 150 14.13 -13.99 0.98
CA VAL A 150 14.59 -15.12 1.78
C VAL A 150 13.88 -16.41 1.38
N PHE A 151 12.60 -16.35 0.96
CA PHE A 151 11.89 -17.55 0.52
C PHE A 151 12.46 -18.08 -0.80
N HIS A 152 12.82 -17.21 -1.75
CA HIS A 152 13.50 -17.62 -2.99
C HIS A 152 14.74 -18.49 -2.72
N VAL A 153 15.50 -18.20 -1.66
CA VAL A 153 16.65 -19.03 -1.28
C VAL A 153 16.24 -20.46 -0.86
N PHE A 154 15.10 -20.61 -0.17
CA PHE A 154 14.54 -21.93 0.15
C PHE A 154 14.00 -22.64 -1.10
N GLU A 155 13.47 -21.89 -2.06
CA GLU A 155 13.02 -22.44 -3.35
C GLU A 155 14.19 -22.96 -4.17
N ASP A 156 15.26 -22.18 -4.29
CA ASP A 156 16.47 -22.56 -5.03
C ASP A 156 17.17 -23.78 -4.41
N ALA A 157 17.09 -23.94 -3.08
CA ALA A 157 17.59 -25.14 -2.39
C ALA A 157 16.83 -26.43 -2.76
N VAL A 158 15.62 -26.32 -3.34
CA VAL A 158 14.74 -27.45 -3.67
C VAL A 158 14.59 -27.63 -5.18
N ALA A 159 14.19 -26.58 -5.89
CA ALA A 159 13.78 -26.59 -7.28
C ALA A 159 14.40 -25.44 -8.08
N ALA A 160 15.73 -25.29 -8.00
CA ALA A 160 16.48 -24.35 -8.83
C ALA A 160 16.06 -24.42 -10.30
N GLY A 161 15.59 -23.29 -10.86
CA GLY A 161 15.14 -23.20 -12.25
C GLY A 161 13.66 -23.56 -12.48
N ALA A 162 12.85 -23.67 -11.43
CA ALA A 162 11.40 -23.66 -11.57
C ALA A 162 10.91 -22.40 -12.32
N GLN A 163 9.74 -22.51 -12.96
CA GLN A 163 9.20 -21.39 -13.75
C GLN A 163 8.92 -20.18 -12.88
N GLN A 164 9.27 -18.99 -13.38
CA GLN A 164 9.22 -17.75 -12.60
C GLN A 164 7.84 -17.47 -11.97
N TRP A 165 6.71 -17.66 -12.66
CA TRP A 165 5.40 -17.42 -12.03
C TRP A 165 5.14 -18.32 -10.81
N LEU A 166 5.71 -19.54 -10.81
CA LEU A 166 5.56 -20.49 -9.72
C LEU A 166 6.38 -20.02 -8.51
N THR A 167 7.66 -19.71 -8.71
CA THR A 167 8.56 -19.26 -7.62
C THR A 167 8.12 -17.91 -7.07
N GLU A 168 7.89 -16.93 -7.93
CA GLU A 168 7.46 -15.58 -7.52
C GLU A 168 6.09 -15.59 -6.81
N GLY A 169 5.15 -16.41 -7.30
CA GLY A 169 3.86 -16.58 -6.64
C GLY A 169 3.94 -17.29 -5.29
N LEU A 170 4.85 -18.25 -5.13
CA LEU A 170 5.09 -18.96 -3.87
C LEU A 170 5.85 -18.08 -2.86
N ALA A 171 6.89 -17.36 -3.29
CA ALA A 171 7.61 -16.39 -2.48
C ALA A 171 6.70 -15.27 -1.99
N GLU A 172 5.81 -14.77 -2.85
CA GLU A 172 4.81 -13.78 -2.45
C GLU A 172 3.76 -14.36 -1.48
N TRP A 173 3.33 -15.61 -1.68
CA TRP A 173 2.46 -16.28 -0.71
C TRP A 173 3.13 -16.42 0.67
N ALA A 174 4.40 -16.81 0.69
CA ALA A 174 5.18 -16.96 1.90
C ALA A 174 5.38 -15.62 2.63
N SER A 175 5.71 -14.56 1.90
CA SER A 175 5.94 -13.22 2.46
C SER A 175 4.66 -12.59 3.02
N VAL A 176 3.52 -12.71 2.32
CA VAL A 176 2.21 -12.24 2.82
C VAL A 176 1.90 -12.90 4.17
N ARG A 177 2.15 -14.20 4.30
CA ARG A 177 1.96 -14.93 5.56
C ARG A 177 2.97 -14.54 6.63
N ALA A 178 4.24 -14.41 6.27
CA ALA A 178 5.29 -13.99 7.18
C ALA A 178 5.00 -12.61 7.79
N ASN A 179 4.44 -11.69 7.00
CA ASN A 179 4.10 -10.35 7.42
C ASN A 179 2.65 -10.21 7.96
N ALA A 180 2.01 -11.32 8.34
CA ALA A 180 0.66 -11.34 8.91
C ALA A 180 -0.39 -10.56 8.07
N ALA A 181 -0.30 -10.71 6.74
CA ALA A 181 -1.11 -10.03 5.73
C ALA A 181 -0.91 -8.51 5.64
N ALA A 182 0.18 -7.97 6.16
CA ALA A 182 0.64 -6.63 5.79
C ALA A 182 1.33 -6.70 4.42
N GLY A 183 0.56 -6.43 3.35
CA GLY A 183 0.89 -6.78 1.97
C GLY A 183 -0.32 -7.50 1.34
N GLY A 184 -0.29 -7.87 0.07
CA GLY A 184 -1.40 -8.65 -0.52
C GLY A 184 -2.68 -7.83 -0.77
N LEU A 185 -2.57 -6.50 -0.90
CA LEU A 185 -3.72 -5.61 -1.18
C LEU A 185 -3.99 -5.46 -2.67
N GLU A 186 -3.25 -6.19 -3.50
CA GLU A 186 -3.28 -6.06 -4.94
C GLU A 186 -4.60 -6.58 -5.51
N GLN A 187 -5.02 -5.96 -6.61
CA GLN A 187 -6.28 -6.28 -7.24
C GLN A 187 -6.19 -7.62 -7.96
N ASN A 188 -7.36 -8.15 -8.28
CA ASN A 188 -7.48 -9.43 -8.97
C ASN A 188 -6.81 -9.34 -10.35
N PRO A 189 -5.85 -10.22 -10.67
CA PRO A 189 -5.06 -10.12 -11.89
C PRO A 189 -5.91 -10.24 -13.16
N ASP A 190 -5.76 -9.27 -14.05
CA ASP A 190 -6.22 -9.35 -15.44
C ASP A 190 -5.16 -10.09 -16.28
N ARG A 191 -4.95 -11.39 -16.00
CA ARG A 191 -3.94 -12.20 -16.72
C ARG A 191 -4.17 -13.70 -16.55
N THR A 192 -3.53 -14.45 -17.43
CA THR A 192 -3.31 -15.89 -17.28
C THR A 192 -2.43 -16.16 -16.06
N MET A 193 -2.77 -17.20 -15.29
CA MET A 193 -2.07 -17.56 -14.05
C MET A 193 -0.56 -17.75 -14.23
N ASP A 194 -0.16 -18.43 -15.30
CA ASP A 194 1.23 -18.84 -15.61
C ASP A 194 1.97 -17.88 -16.56
N CYS A 195 1.42 -16.67 -16.76
CA CYS A 195 2.06 -15.64 -17.55
C CYS A 195 3.26 -15.03 -16.80
N VAL A 196 4.36 -14.72 -17.49
CA VAL A 196 5.46 -13.89 -16.98
C VAL A 196 5.97 -13.00 -18.12
N GLY A 197 6.39 -11.78 -17.81
CA GLY A 197 6.98 -10.86 -18.77
C GLY A 197 6.10 -9.65 -19.08
N SER A 198 6.60 -8.80 -19.98
CA SER A 198 6.00 -7.50 -20.32
C SER A 198 4.58 -7.58 -20.88
N GLU A 199 4.22 -8.73 -21.46
CA GLU A 199 2.92 -9.05 -22.02
C GLU A 199 1.88 -9.44 -20.97
N CYS A 200 2.29 -9.65 -19.71
CA CYS A 200 1.46 -10.23 -18.66
C CYS A 200 0.85 -9.20 -17.69
N GLY A 201 1.05 -7.91 -17.94
CA GLY A 201 0.38 -6.84 -17.21
C GLY A 201 1.11 -5.50 -17.23
N ASP A 202 0.44 -4.51 -16.64
CA ASP A 202 0.89 -3.11 -16.65
C ASP A 202 1.82 -2.77 -15.49
N SER A 203 1.81 -3.58 -14.43
CA SER A 203 2.64 -3.41 -13.24
C SER A 203 3.76 -4.44 -13.15
N GLU A 204 4.83 -4.13 -12.41
CA GLU A 204 5.88 -5.10 -12.09
C GLU A 204 5.31 -6.32 -11.36
N PHE A 205 4.32 -6.06 -10.51
CA PHE A 205 3.63 -7.11 -9.78
C PHE A 205 3.00 -8.14 -10.73
N ASP A 206 2.28 -7.66 -11.74
CA ASP A 206 1.67 -8.54 -12.74
C ASP A 206 2.71 -9.22 -13.63
N ARG A 207 3.79 -8.53 -14.01
CA ARG A 207 4.80 -9.05 -14.95
C ARG A 207 5.63 -10.18 -14.36
N ASN A 208 5.87 -10.16 -13.04
CA ASN A 208 6.71 -11.17 -12.37
C ASN A 208 5.90 -12.40 -11.93
N GLY A 209 4.56 -12.34 -11.97
CA GLY A 209 3.72 -13.47 -11.60
C GLY A 209 3.35 -13.55 -10.12
N TYR A 210 3.64 -12.49 -9.35
CA TYR A 210 3.21 -12.36 -7.95
C TYR A 210 1.72 -12.64 -7.72
N PRO A 211 0.76 -12.26 -8.59
CA PRO A 211 -0.66 -12.57 -8.35
C PRO A 211 -0.97 -14.07 -8.15
N GLY A 212 -0.06 -14.98 -8.54
CA GLY A 212 -0.15 -16.40 -8.25
C GLY A 212 -0.28 -16.73 -6.76
N TRP A 213 0.16 -15.84 -5.86
CA TRP A 213 0.08 -16.05 -4.41
C TRP A 213 -1.34 -16.34 -3.92
N MET A 214 -2.35 -15.72 -4.53
CA MET A 214 -3.76 -15.91 -4.17
C MET A 214 -4.24 -17.34 -4.46
N LEU A 215 -3.71 -17.97 -5.51
CA LEU A 215 -4.01 -19.37 -5.85
C LEU A 215 -3.36 -20.31 -4.83
N PHE A 216 -2.13 -20.02 -4.40
CA PHE A 216 -1.45 -20.80 -3.36
C PHE A 216 -2.09 -20.62 -2.00
N GLU A 217 -2.61 -19.44 -1.67
CA GLU A 217 -3.41 -19.24 -0.47
C GLU A 217 -4.69 -20.08 -0.53
N TYR A 218 -5.36 -20.13 -1.69
CA TYR A 218 -6.52 -21.00 -1.87
C TYR A 218 -6.18 -22.50 -1.70
N LEU A 219 -5.05 -22.94 -2.26
CA LEU A 219 -4.52 -24.30 -2.07
C LEU A 219 -4.27 -24.60 -0.58
N ALA A 220 -3.64 -23.66 0.13
CA ALA A 220 -3.32 -23.77 1.55
C ALA A 220 -4.59 -23.84 2.43
N GLU A 221 -5.55 -22.94 2.24
CA GLU A 221 -6.78 -22.92 3.02
C GLU A 221 -7.63 -24.18 2.80
N ARG A 222 -7.68 -24.68 1.56
CA ARG A 222 -8.52 -25.83 1.21
C ARG A 222 -7.89 -27.17 1.56
N PHE A 223 -6.58 -27.31 1.40
CA PHE A 223 -5.91 -28.60 1.47
C PHE A 223 -4.71 -28.64 2.44
N GLY A 224 -4.39 -27.51 3.08
CA GLY A 224 -3.32 -27.35 4.06
C GLY A 224 -2.01 -26.87 3.46
N ASP A 225 -1.24 -26.11 4.25
CA ASP A 225 0.05 -25.50 3.88
C ASP A 225 1.05 -26.49 3.27
N ALA A 226 1.08 -27.73 3.78
CA ALA A 226 1.96 -28.78 3.27
C ALA A 226 1.72 -29.10 1.77
N LYS A 227 0.54 -28.78 1.23
CA LYS A 227 0.25 -28.96 -0.20
C LYS A 227 0.85 -27.88 -1.07
N VAL A 228 1.05 -26.67 -0.55
CA VAL A 228 1.81 -25.62 -1.25
C VAL A 228 3.25 -26.08 -1.43
N LYS A 229 3.89 -26.55 -0.35
CA LYS A 229 5.23 -27.16 -0.42
C LYS A 229 5.30 -28.34 -1.41
N SER A 230 4.26 -29.17 -1.45
CA SER A 230 4.21 -30.32 -2.36
C SER A 230 4.30 -29.92 -3.84
N VAL A 231 3.89 -28.70 -4.22
CA VAL A 231 4.01 -28.20 -5.60
C VAL A 231 5.48 -27.98 -5.95
N LEU A 232 6.23 -27.34 -5.06
CA LEU A 232 7.67 -27.13 -5.21
C LEU A 232 8.42 -28.47 -5.23
N ASP A 233 8.06 -29.41 -4.34
CA ASP A 233 8.63 -30.76 -4.33
C ASP A 233 8.35 -31.51 -5.65
N ALA A 234 7.16 -31.33 -6.24
CA ALA A 234 6.81 -31.93 -7.52
C ALA A 234 7.62 -31.34 -8.69
N ALA A 235 7.87 -30.03 -8.68
CA ALA A 235 8.73 -29.36 -9.66
C ALA A 235 10.19 -29.85 -9.54
N ALA A 236 10.73 -29.95 -8.31
CA ALA A 236 12.05 -30.50 -8.06
C ALA A 236 12.20 -31.95 -8.54
N ALA A 237 11.20 -32.79 -8.25
CA ALA A 237 11.21 -34.20 -8.66
C ALA A 237 11.08 -34.37 -10.18
N ASN A 238 10.57 -33.36 -10.90
CA ASN A 238 10.35 -33.40 -12.33
C ASN A 238 10.81 -32.09 -13.01
N PRO A 239 12.13 -31.83 -13.14
CA PRO A 239 12.64 -30.55 -13.65
C PRO A 239 12.22 -30.17 -15.09
N GLY A 240 11.65 -31.11 -15.84
CA GLY A 240 11.10 -30.85 -17.18
C GLY A 240 9.60 -30.47 -17.18
N TRP A 241 8.95 -30.43 -16.03
CA TRP A 241 7.55 -30.03 -15.92
C TRP A 241 7.38 -28.52 -15.93
N THR A 242 6.27 -28.07 -16.52
CA THR A 242 5.77 -26.72 -16.28
C THR A 242 5.25 -26.60 -14.85
N GLY A 243 5.15 -25.37 -14.32
CA GLY A 243 4.61 -25.14 -12.99
C GLY A 243 3.15 -25.62 -12.85
N THR A 244 2.38 -25.56 -13.94
CA THR A 244 0.98 -26.01 -14.00
C THR A 244 0.90 -27.53 -13.98
N GLN A 245 1.84 -28.24 -14.61
CA GLN A 245 1.99 -29.69 -14.47
C GLN A 245 2.35 -30.09 -13.04
N ALA A 246 3.28 -29.37 -12.40
CA ALA A 246 3.62 -29.58 -10.98
C ALA A 246 2.40 -29.36 -10.09
N LEU A 247 1.67 -28.24 -10.25
CA LEU A 247 0.45 -27.96 -9.50
C LEU A 247 -0.62 -29.02 -9.74
N SER A 248 -0.86 -29.41 -11.00
CA SER A 248 -1.83 -30.43 -11.37
C SER A 248 -1.54 -31.77 -10.69
N SER A 249 -0.27 -32.17 -10.63
CA SER A 249 0.14 -33.42 -9.97
C SER A 249 -0.19 -33.45 -8.47
N VAL A 250 -0.28 -32.28 -7.83
CA VAL A 250 -0.63 -32.14 -6.41
C VAL A 250 -2.14 -32.07 -6.22
N VAL A 251 -2.87 -31.34 -7.08
CA VAL A 251 -4.32 -31.15 -6.91
C VAL A 251 -5.14 -32.35 -7.39
N GLN A 252 -4.70 -33.03 -8.45
CA GLN A 252 -5.46 -34.12 -9.05
C GLN A 252 -5.72 -35.30 -8.09
N PRO A 253 -4.74 -35.76 -7.28
CA PRO A 253 -4.98 -36.77 -6.25
C PRO A 253 -5.93 -36.32 -5.12
N LEU A 254 -6.16 -35.02 -4.95
CA LEU A 254 -7.06 -34.46 -3.94
C LEU A 254 -8.53 -34.41 -4.42
N GLY A 255 -8.80 -34.83 -5.66
CA GLY A 255 -10.14 -34.94 -6.24
C GLY A 255 -10.37 -34.12 -7.52
N PRO A 256 -10.08 -32.80 -7.54
CA PRO A 256 -10.33 -31.99 -8.73
C PRO A 256 -9.21 -32.08 -9.76
N ALA A 257 -9.56 -32.13 -11.05
CA ALA A 257 -8.60 -31.78 -12.10
C ALA A 257 -8.21 -30.30 -11.98
N LEU A 258 -7.05 -29.91 -12.53
CA LEU A 258 -6.54 -28.53 -12.44
C LEU A 258 -7.59 -27.48 -12.87
N GLY A 259 -8.31 -27.72 -13.97
CA GLY A 259 -9.36 -26.80 -14.42
C GLY A 259 -10.48 -26.59 -13.39
N LYS A 260 -10.96 -27.67 -12.75
CA LYS A 260 -11.97 -27.58 -11.69
C LYS A 260 -11.43 -26.88 -10.44
N PHE A 261 -10.19 -27.15 -10.06
CA PHE A 261 -9.51 -26.45 -8.97
C PHE A 261 -9.42 -24.94 -9.23
N PHE A 262 -9.06 -24.56 -10.46
CA PHE A 262 -9.03 -23.16 -10.89
C PHE A 262 -10.41 -22.50 -10.83
N GLU A 263 -11.47 -23.16 -11.32
CA GLU A 263 -12.84 -22.65 -11.17
C GLU A 263 -13.23 -22.42 -9.71
N ASP A 264 -12.92 -23.36 -8.82
CA ASP A 264 -13.25 -23.26 -7.40
C ASP A 264 -12.48 -22.08 -6.75
N TYR A 265 -11.21 -21.88 -7.13
CA TYR A 265 -10.42 -20.71 -6.75
C TYR A 265 -11.08 -19.40 -7.22
N THR A 266 -11.48 -19.31 -8.50
CA THR A 266 -12.13 -18.10 -9.02
C THR A 266 -13.48 -17.82 -8.36
N THR A 267 -14.17 -18.86 -7.88
CA THR A 267 -15.40 -18.73 -7.09
C THR A 267 -15.11 -18.21 -5.68
N ALA A 268 -14.00 -18.62 -5.07
CA ALA A 268 -13.54 -18.04 -3.81
C ALA A 268 -13.20 -16.55 -3.99
N ARG A 269 -12.50 -16.17 -5.08
CA ARG A 269 -12.24 -14.77 -5.44
C ARG A 269 -13.51 -13.97 -5.72
N LEU A 270 -14.50 -14.55 -6.39
CA LEU A 270 -15.81 -13.93 -6.65
C LEU A 270 -16.49 -13.46 -5.36
N THR A 271 -16.32 -14.22 -4.29
CA THR A 271 -17.06 -14.05 -3.02
C THR A 271 -16.22 -13.43 -1.91
N GLY A 272 -14.90 -13.39 -2.05
CA GLY A 272 -13.98 -13.07 -0.96
C GLY A 272 -14.02 -14.10 0.18
N SER A 273 -14.38 -15.35 -0.11
CA SER A 273 -14.56 -16.42 0.90
C SER A 273 -13.24 -17.06 1.36
N PHE A 274 -12.24 -16.22 1.59
CA PHE A 274 -10.96 -16.60 2.16
C PHE A 274 -10.98 -16.40 3.68
N THR A 275 -10.13 -17.14 4.37
CA THR A 275 -9.83 -16.94 5.79
C THR A 275 -8.69 -15.94 6.01
N SER A 276 -7.77 -15.84 5.04
CA SER A 276 -6.69 -14.86 5.01
C SER A 276 -7.24 -13.45 5.10
N THR A 277 -6.73 -12.66 6.05
CA THR A 277 -7.20 -11.30 6.31
C THR A 277 -6.95 -10.33 5.16
N ALA A 278 -6.00 -10.64 4.26
CA ALA A 278 -5.75 -9.91 3.02
C ALA A 278 -6.90 -10.09 2.00
N LEU A 279 -7.48 -11.30 1.92
CA LEU A 279 -8.46 -11.67 0.90
C LEU A 279 -9.90 -11.79 1.42
N ALA A 280 -10.07 -11.90 2.74
CA ALA A 280 -11.37 -12.07 3.38
C ALA A 280 -12.28 -10.87 3.09
N GLY A 281 -13.43 -11.16 2.47
CA GLY A 281 -14.42 -10.16 2.07
C GLY A 281 -13.97 -9.23 0.93
N VAL A 282 -12.84 -9.52 0.27
CA VAL A 282 -12.36 -8.75 -0.88
C VAL A 282 -13.01 -9.24 -2.16
N LEU A 283 -13.84 -8.37 -2.74
CA LEU A 283 -14.50 -8.60 -4.02
C LEU A 283 -13.55 -8.44 -5.21
N PRO A 284 -13.86 -9.08 -6.36
CA PRO A 284 -13.00 -9.01 -7.54
C PRO A 284 -13.13 -7.65 -8.24
N GLN A 285 -12.07 -7.26 -8.94
CA GLN A 285 -12.15 -6.21 -9.96
C GLN A 285 -12.95 -6.74 -11.15
N THR A 286 -13.87 -5.92 -11.66
CA THR A 286 -14.75 -6.25 -12.78
C THR A 286 -14.29 -5.56 -14.07
N GLN A 287 -14.37 -6.27 -15.19
CA GLN A 287 -13.95 -5.76 -16.51
C GLN A 287 -15.13 -5.25 -17.36
N ALA A 288 -16.36 -5.52 -16.93
CA ALA A 288 -17.55 -4.95 -17.53
C ALA A 288 -18.67 -4.83 -16.50
N SER A 289 -19.68 -4.03 -16.82
CA SER A 289 -20.90 -3.91 -16.02
C SER A 289 -22.13 -4.06 -16.90
N ILE A 290 -23.14 -4.72 -16.35
CA ILE A 290 -24.49 -4.85 -16.89
C ILE A 290 -25.41 -4.12 -15.93
N VAL A 291 -26.12 -3.10 -16.43
CA VAL A 291 -27.10 -2.35 -15.64
C VAL A 291 -28.49 -2.94 -15.88
N ILE A 292 -29.12 -3.44 -14.80
CA ILE A 292 -30.49 -3.99 -14.85
C ILE A 292 -31.49 -2.90 -14.46
N GLY A 293 -32.23 -2.39 -15.43
CA GLY A 293 -33.25 -1.35 -15.23
C GLY A 293 -34.48 -1.81 -14.43
N SER A 294 -35.41 -0.87 -14.24
CA SER A 294 -36.66 -1.02 -13.45
C SER A 294 -37.83 -1.65 -14.21
N SER A 295 -37.64 -1.98 -15.49
CA SER A 295 -38.68 -2.52 -16.37
C SER A 295 -38.32 -3.90 -16.91
N SER A 296 -39.33 -4.74 -17.13
CA SER A 296 -39.14 -6.05 -17.76
C SER A 296 -38.56 -5.91 -19.16
N GLY A 297 -37.59 -6.75 -19.51
CA GLY A 297 -36.95 -6.68 -20.82
C GLY A 297 -35.72 -7.54 -20.96
N ALA A 298 -35.14 -7.51 -22.16
CA ALA A 298 -33.85 -8.11 -22.43
C ALA A 298 -32.73 -7.27 -21.80
N VAL A 299 -31.71 -7.96 -21.32
CA VAL A 299 -30.49 -7.39 -20.79
C VAL A 299 -29.47 -7.31 -21.94
N SER A 300 -28.89 -6.13 -22.14
CA SER A 300 -27.87 -5.93 -23.18
C SER A 300 -26.70 -6.89 -22.98
N PRO A 301 -26.28 -7.61 -24.03
CA PRO A 301 -25.20 -8.55 -23.91
C PRO A 301 -23.85 -7.84 -23.73
N VAL A 302 -22.97 -8.46 -22.95
CA VAL A 302 -21.57 -8.05 -22.77
C VAL A 302 -20.70 -9.23 -23.17
N THR A 303 -19.70 -8.97 -24.02
CA THR A 303 -18.72 -9.97 -24.46
C THR A 303 -17.34 -9.63 -23.91
N LEU A 304 -16.67 -10.62 -23.33
CA LEU A 304 -15.30 -10.50 -22.82
C LEU A 304 -14.46 -11.67 -23.34
N ALA A 305 -13.25 -11.36 -23.82
CA ALA A 305 -12.24 -12.37 -24.12
C ALA A 305 -11.47 -12.75 -22.85
N VAL A 306 -11.26 -14.05 -22.66
CA VAL A 306 -10.60 -14.63 -21.49
C VAL A 306 -9.52 -15.61 -21.97
N ASN A 307 -8.29 -15.39 -21.49
CA ASN A 307 -7.16 -16.27 -21.80
C ASN A 307 -7.24 -17.59 -21.02
N HIS A 308 -6.38 -18.56 -21.33
CA HIS A 308 -6.30 -19.79 -20.55
C HIS A 308 -5.90 -19.49 -19.09
N LEU A 309 -6.29 -20.34 -18.15
CA LEU A 309 -6.10 -20.14 -16.69
C LEU A 309 -6.31 -18.69 -16.23
N ALA A 310 -7.31 -18.01 -16.79
CA ALA A 310 -7.67 -16.64 -16.46
C ALA A 310 -9.17 -16.55 -16.15
N VAL A 311 -9.56 -15.44 -15.51
CA VAL A 311 -10.96 -15.18 -15.18
C VAL A 311 -11.29 -13.71 -15.38
N ARG A 312 -12.51 -13.46 -15.84
CA ARG A 312 -13.12 -12.13 -15.86
C ARG A 312 -14.34 -12.08 -14.98
N TYR A 313 -14.63 -10.90 -14.43
CA TYR A 313 -15.80 -10.66 -13.60
C TYR A 313 -16.66 -9.57 -14.23
N VAL A 314 -17.95 -9.85 -14.32
CA VAL A 314 -18.96 -8.91 -14.78
C VAL A 314 -19.74 -8.43 -13.57
N ASP A 315 -19.75 -7.11 -13.38
CA ASP A 315 -20.63 -6.42 -12.44
C ASP A 315 -22.06 -6.45 -12.97
N VAL A 316 -23.03 -6.80 -12.13
CA VAL A 316 -24.45 -6.75 -12.44
C VAL A 316 -25.08 -5.74 -11.50
N ALA A 317 -25.13 -4.49 -11.98
CA ALA A 317 -25.58 -3.34 -11.23
C ALA A 317 -27.11 -3.24 -11.24
N HIS A 318 -27.66 -2.79 -10.11
CA HIS A 318 -29.04 -2.35 -10.05
C HIS A 318 -29.14 -0.97 -10.72
N GLY A 319 -30.02 -0.84 -11.72
CA GLY A 319 -30.18 0.41 -12.45
C GLY A 319 -30.63 1.55 -11.55
N LEU A 320 -29.93 2.68 -11.66
CA LEU A 320 -30.41 3.99 -11.23
C LEU A 320 -31.27 4.58 -12.34
N ASP A 321 -32.37 3.90 -12.71
CA ASP A 321 -33.34 4.59 -13.56
C ASP A 321 -33.74 5.87 -12.80
N THR A 322 -33.78 7.00 -13.51
CA THR A 322 -34.16 8.31 -12.97
C THR A 322 -35.61 8.35 -12.44
N ASP A 323 -36.30 7.21 -12.53
CA ASP A 323 -37.61 6.97 -11.99
C ASP A 323 -37.50 6.89 -10.45
N THR A 324 -37.85 7.99 -9.78
CA THR A 324 -37.93 8.08 -8.31
C THR A 324 -39.07 7.26 -7.72
N GLY A 325 -39.70 6.39 -8.53
CA GLY A 325 -40.78 5.51 -8.15
C GLY A 325 -40.36 4.41 -7.16
N PRO A 326 -41.34 3.68 -6.61
CA PRO A 326 -41.07 2.55 -5.73
C PRO A 326 -40.31 1.44 -6.47
N CYS A 327 -39.42 0.72 -5.77
CA CYS A 327 -38.79 -0.47 -6.32
C CYS A 327 -39.67 -1.71 -6.14
N TYR A 328 -39.46 -2.70 -7.01
CA TYR A 328 -40.32 -3.88 -7.12
C TYR A 328 -39.49 -5.17 -7.11
N SER A 329 -40.14 -6.27 -6.72
CA SER A 329 -39.55 -7.59 -6.84
C SER A 329 -39.42 -7.96 -8.32
N ALA A 330 -38.34 -8.68 -8.66
CA ALA A 330 -38.08 -9.12 -10.01
C ALA A 330 -37.44 -10.53 -10.03
N SER A 331 -37.40 -11.13 -11.20
CA SER A 331 -36.61 -12.32 -11.49
C SER A 331 -35.62 -11.98 -12.59
N LEU A 332 -34.36 -12.33 -12.38
CA LEU A 332 -33.29 -12.13 -13.36
C LEU A 332 -32.85 -13.50 -13.91
N ALA A 333 -33.09 -13.72 -15.19
CA ALA A 333 -32.60 -14.89 -15.91
C ALA A 333 -31.32 -14.51 -16.66
N LEU A 334 -30.19 -15.07 -16.26
CA LEU A 334 -28.89 -14.85 -16.90
C LEU A 334 -28.52 -16.05 -17.77
N LYS A 335 -27.82 -15.73 -18.87
CA LYS A 335 -27.25 -16.69 -19.80
C LYS A 335 -25.81 -16.28 -20.12
N VAL A 336 -24.90 -17.24 -20.05
CA VAL A 336 -23.53 -17.12 -20.53
C VAL A 336 -23.36 -18.04 -21.75
N ALA A 337 -22.98 -17.47 -22.88
CA ALA A 337 -22.50 -18.24 -24.01
C ALA A 337 -21.04 -18.64 -23.74
N LEU A 338 -20.79 -19.96 -23.67
CA LEU A 338 -19.46 -20.51 -23.46
C LEU A 338 -18.76 -20.69 -24.81
N PRO A 339 -17.48 -20.31 -24.92
CA PRO A 339 -16.71 -20.54 -26.13
C PRO A 339 -16.53 -22.05 -26.38
N PRO A 340 -16.45 -22.50 -27.65
CA PRO A 340 -16.18 -23.90 -27.95
C PRO A 340 -14.90 -24.41 -27.27
N LEU A 341 -14.90 -25.68 -26.86
CA LEU A 341 -13.78 -26.37 -26.20
C LEU A 341 -13.42 -25.84 -24.80
N VAL A 342 -14.22 -24.94 -24.24
CA VAL A 342 -14.13 -24.50 -22.85
C VAL A 342 -15.28 -25.14 -22.08
N ALA A 343 -14.95 -25.89 -21.04
CA ALA A 343 -15.88 -26.62 -20.19
C ALA A 343 -16.15 -25.90 -18.85
N SER A 344 -15.80 -24.61 -18.77
CA SER A 344 -15.98 -23.80 -17.57
C SER A 344 -17.42 -23.72 -17.07
N THR A 345 -17.55 -23.67 -15.75
CA THR A 345 -18.80 -23.33 -15.05
C THR A 345 -18.76 -21.90 -14.49
N PRO A 346 -19.48 -20.94 -15.09
CA PRO A 346 -19.67 -19.61 -14.51
C PRO A 346 -20.41 -19.67 -13.16
N TYR A 347 -20.15 -18.71 -12.28
CA TYR A 347 -20.85 -18.54 -11.02
C TYR A 347 -21.44 -17.14 -10.89
N TYR A 348 -22.59 -17.04 -10.21
CA TYR A 348 -23.22 -15.79 -9.83
C TYR A 348 -23.12 -15.59 -8.32
N TYR A 349 -22.82 -14.38 -7.89
CA TYR A 349 -22.84 -14.00 -6.49
C TYR A 349 -23.64 -12.71 -6.29
N ALA A 350 -24.72 -12.77 -5.53
CA ALA A 350 -25.60 -11.62 -5.31
C ALA A 350 -24.98 -10.50 -4.47
N ASN A 351 -23.88 -10.79 -3.75
CA ASN A 351 -23.27 -9.88 -2.78
C ASN A 351 -24.28 -9.27 -1.79
N THR A 352 -25.24 -10.09 -1.35
CA THR A 352 -26.19 -9.74 -0.30
C THR A 352 -25.90 -10.56 0.94
N LYS A 353 -26.35 -10.08 2.10
CA LYS A 353 -26.14 -10.74 3.39
C LYS A 353 -26.64 -12.19 3.35
N GLY A 354 -25.74 -13.12 3.66
CA GLY A 354 -26.02 -14.56 3.66
C GLY A 354 -26.08 -15.20 2.27
N ALA A 355 -25.80 -14.46 1.19
CA ALA A 355 -25.71 -15.03 -0.14
C ALA A 355 -24.53 -15.99 -0.25
N VAL A 356 -24.72 -17.05 -1.03
CA VAL A 356 -23.69 -17.98 -1.46
C VAL A 356 -23.56 -17.90 -2.99
N ALA A 357 -22.38 -18.21 -3.52
CA ALA A 357 -22.21 -18.31 -4.96
C ALA A 357 -23.10 -19.43 -5.54
N GLN A 358 -23.72 -19.15 -6.68
CA GLN A 358 -24.62 -20.06 -7.37
C GLN A 358 -24.01 -20.43 -8.72
N ALA A 359 -23.79 -21.73 -8.94
CA ALA A 359 -23.30 -22.24 -10.21
C ALA A 359 -24.38 -22.07 -11.30
N PHE A 360 -23.96 -21.71 -12.50
CA PHE A 360 -24.83 -21.79 -13.66
C PHE A 360 -25.03 -23.26 -14.07
N SER A 361 -26.20 -23.59 -14.60
CA SER A 361 -26.46 -24.90 -15.22
C SER A 361 -25.92 -24.89 -16.64
N VAL A 362 -24.89 -25.70 -16.91
CA VAL A 362 -24.24 -25.79 -18.23
C VAL A 362 -24.92 -26.87 -19.08
N SER A 363 -25.33 -26.51 -20.29
CA SER A 363 -25.86 -27.41 -21.31
C SER A 363 -25.28 -27.05 -22.68
N GLY A 364 -24.29 -27.83 -23.13
CA GLY A 364 -23.52 -27.52 -24.34
C GLY A 364 -22.73 -26.23 -24.17
N THR A 365 -22.82 -25.32 -25.13
CA THR A 365 -22.13 -24.00 -25.12
C THR A 365 -22.95 -22.90 -24.42
N THR A 366 -23.89 -23.27 -23.56
CA THR A 366 -24.74 -22.32 -22.84
C THR A 366 -24.80 -22.67 -21.37
N ALA A 367 -24.47 -21.71 -20.52
CA ALA A 367 -24.71 -21.76 -19.08
C ALA A 367 -25.90 -20.85 -18.75
N SER A 368 -26.85 -21.30 -17.94
CA SER A 368 -28.01 -20.49 -17.54
C SER A 368 -28.30 -20.54 -16.04
N LEU A 369 -28.85 -19.45 -15.52
CA LEU A 369 -29.26 -19.32 -14.12
C LEU A 369 -30.45 -18.38 -14.03
N THR A 370 -31.38 -18.62 -13.11
CA THR A 370 -32.43 -17.66 -12.76
C THR A 370 -32.37 -17.40 -11.26
N VAL A 371 -32.27 -16.13 -10.89
CA VAL A 371 -32.13 -15.69 -9.51
C VAL A 371 -33.21 -14.70 -9.12
N PRO A 372 -33.58 -14.64 -7.83
CA PRO A 372 -34.36 -13.53 -7.30
C PRO A 372 -33.61 -12.21 -7.54
N TRP A 373 -34.36 -11.16 -7.90
CA TRP A 373 -33.85 -9.82 -8.13
C TRP A 373 -34.81 -8.78 -7.53
N ASN A 374 -34.35 -7.54 -7.45
CA ASN A 374 -35.18 -6.39 -7.10
C ASN A 374 -34.73 -5.20 -7.92
N THR A 375 -35.59 -4.20 -8.12
CA THR A 375 -35.22 -3.00 -8.89
C THR A 375 -34.68 -1.87 -8.02
N CYS A 376 -34.27 -2.15 -6.77
CA CYS A 376 -33.87 -1.12 -5.83
C CYS A 376 -32.41 -0.73 -6.07
N GLY A 377 -32.15 0.49 -6.54
CA GLY A 377 -30.79 0.98 -6.81
C GLY A 377 -29.86 1.05 -5.59
N ALA A 378 -30.40 0.96 -4.37
CA ALA A 378 -29.63 0.88 -3.13
C ALA A 378 -29.19 -0.55 -2.76
N SER A 379 -29.62 -1.57 -3.52
CA SER A 379 -29.16 -2.95 -3.32
C SER A 379 -27.70 -3.09 -3.77
N PRO A 380 -26.89 -3.93 -3.10
CA PRO A 380 -25.55 -4.28 -3.56
C PRO A 380 -25.55 -4.81 -5.00
N HIS A 381 -24.47 -4.54 -5.73
CA HIS A 381 -24.27 -5.12 -7.04
C HIS A 381 -23.98 -6.62 -6.92
N ALA A 382 -24.41 -7.39 -7.92
CA ALA A 382 -24.05 -8.80 -8.03
C ALA A 382 -22.87 -8.98 -9.00
N TYR A 383 -22.28 -10.18 -9.01
CA TYR A 383 -21.11 -10.49 -9.83
C TYR A 383 -21.28 -11.81 -10.57
N VAL A 384 -20.75 -11.90 -11.78
CA VAL A 384 -20.65 -13.14 -12.55
C VAL A 384 -19.19 -13.43 -12.86
N SER A 385 -18.70 -14.62 -12.52
CA SER A 385 -17.37 -15.10 -12.93
C SER A 385 -17.41 -15.77 -14.29
N LEU A 386 -16.39 -15.50 -15.10
CA LEU A 386 -16.17 -16.08 -16.42
C LEU A 386 -14.78 -16.74 -16.44
N PRO A 387 -14.60 -17.89 -15.77
CA PRO A 387 -13.33 -18.60 -15.81
C PRO A 387 -13.11 -19.22 -17.20
N ASN A 388 -11.85 -19.33 -17.61
CA ASN A 388 -11.41 -20.20 -18.69
C ASN A 388 -10.37 -21.17 -18.09
N GLU A 389 -10.80 -22.41 -17.91
CA GLU A 389 -10.08 -23.45 -17.18
C GLU A 389 -9.10 -24.23 -18.04
N THR A 390 -9.04 -23.92 -19.35
CA THR A 390 -8.08 -24.55 -20.26
C THR A 390 -6.66 -24.27 -19.79
N ASN A 391 -5.76 -25.23 -20.05
CA ASN A 391 -4.40 -25.23 -19.55
C ASN A 391 -3.52 -26.12 -20.44
N ASP A 392 -2.22 -26.07 -20.22
CA ASP A 392 -1.20 -26.84 -20.93
C ASP A 392 -1.12 -28.31 -20.48
N VAL A 393 -1.68 -28.67 -19.31
CA VAL A 393 -1.73 -30.06 -18.81
C VAL A 393 -2.71 -30.89 -19.64
N VAL A 394 -3.85 -30.31 -20.02
CA VAL A 394 -4.83 -30.90 -20.95
C VAL A 394 -4.94 -30.00 -22.18
N PRO A 395 -3.99 -30.09 -23.12
CA PRO A 395 -3.89 -29.16 -24.24
C PRO A 395 -5.07 -29.28 -25.22
N PRO A 396 -5.35 -28.22 -26.00
CA PRO A 396 -4.61 -26.96 -26.03
C PRO A 396 -5.01 -26.00 -24.89
N ALA A 397 -4.03 -25.24 -24.38
CA ALA A 397 -4.32 -23.97 -23.69
C ALA A 397 -4.96 -23.01 -24.71
N LEU A 398 -6.13 -22.46 -24.39
CA LEU A 398 -6.92 -21.67 -25.32
C LEU A 398 -7.03 -20.22 -24.85
N ASP A 399 -6.32 -19.33 -25.54
CA ASP A 399 -6.34 -17.89 -25.27
C ASP A 399 -7.44 -17.14 -26.02
N GLY A 400 -7.77 -15.93 -25.53
CA GLY A 400 -8.68 -14.99 -26.20
C GLY A 400 -10.09 -15.53 -26.43
N ARG A 401 -10.59 -16.41 -25.55
CA ARG A 401 -11.88 -17.08 -25.73
C ARG A 401 -13.01 -16.16 -25.29
N GLU A 402 -13.96 -15.91 -26.18
CA GLU A 402 -15.06 -14.98 -25.93
C GLU A 402 -16.20 -15.64 -25.15
N PHE A 403 -16.55 -15.02 -24.02
CA PHE A 403 -17.74 -15.32 -23.23
C PHE A 403 -18.73 -14.18 -23.42
N THR A 404 -19.99 -14.50 -23.66
CA THR A 404 -21.06 -13.48 -23.76
C THR A 404 -22.07 -13.66 -22.65
N VAL A 405 -22.18 -12.67 -21.77
CA VAL A 405 -23.21 -12.60 -20.72
C VAL A 405 -24.41 -11.83 -21.26
N SER A 406 -25.61 -12.40 -21.10
CA SER A 406 -26.88 -11.82 -21.53
C SER A 406 -27.99 -12.26 -20.58
N GLY A 407 -29.22 -11.78 -20.78
CA GLY A 407 -30.32 -12.22 -19.94
C GLY A 407 -31.64 -11.53 -20.21
N THR A 408 -32.59 -11.78 -19.32
CA THR A 408 -33.89 -11.09 -19.25
C THR A 408 -34.24 -10.80 -17.80
N VAL A 409 -34.80 -9.63 -17.55
CA VAL A 409 -35.40 -9.27 -16.26
C VAL A 409 -36.91 -9.26 -16.38
N THR A 410 -37.61 -9.82 -15.40
CA THR A 410 -39.06 -9.79 -15.29
C THR A 410 -39.45 -9.12 -13.99
N VAL A 411 -40.04 -7.92 -14.07
CA VAL A 411 -40.42 -7.08 -12.93
C VAL A 411 -41.88 -7.29 -12.59
N ASP A 412 -42.17 -7.59 -11.32
CA ASP A 412 -43.52 -7.69 -10.79
C ASP A 412 -43.93 -6.37 -10.13
N LYS A 413 -44.53 -5.47 -10.91
CA LYS A 413 -45.02 -4.16 -10.44
C LYS A 413 -46.16 -4.24 -9.42
N SER A 414 -46.69 -5.43 -9.13
CA SER A 414 -47.69 -5.63 -8.07
C SER A 414 -47.06 -5.87 -6.69
N LYS A 415 -45.74 -6.08 -6.62
CA LYS A 415 -45.01 -6.42 -5.39
C LYS A 415 -43.88 -5.44 -5.13
N PRO A 416 -44.13 -4.38 -4.34
CA PRO A 416 -43.06 -3.51 -3.85
C PRO A 416 -41.96 -4.32 -3.14
N ALA A 417 -40.72 -3.92 -3.33
CA ALA A 417 -39.56 -4.51 -2.68
C ALA A 417 -38.82 -3.48 -1.82
N ALA A 418 -37.89 -3.98 -1.01
CA ALA A 418 -36.90 -3.17 -0.31
C ALA A 418 -35.51 -3.52 -0.83
N ALA A 419 -34.56 -2.61 -0.65
CA ALA A 419 -33.17 -2.87 -0.97
C ALA A 419 -32.64 -4.05 -0.15
N SER A 420 -31.82 -4.88 -0.78
CA SER A 420 -31.17 -6.00 -0.10
C SER A 420 -30.05 -5.49 0.80
N GLU A 421 -29.82 -6.15 1.94
CA GLU A 421 -28.71 -5.82 2.83
C GLU A 421 -27.38 -6.31 2.24
N ALA A 422 -26.33 -5.50 2.34
CA ALA A 422 -24.95 -5.92 2.04
C ALA A 422 -24.42 -6.89 3.12
N PRO A 423 -23.48 -7.80 2.79
CA PRO A 423 -22.74 -8.57 3.78
C PRO A 423 -21.95 -7.63 4.70
N ALA A 424 -21.76 -8.03 5.96
CA ALA A 424 -20.96 -7.25 6.90
C ALA A 424 -19.47 -7.28 6.52
N GLY A 425 -18.79 -6.13 6.56
CA GLY A 425 -17.33 -6.07 6.47
C GLY A 425 -16.72 -6.28 5.07
N VAL A 426 -17.52 -6.21 3.99
CA VAL A 426 -17.01 -6.32 2.61
C VAL A 426 -16.01 -5.20 2.33
N LYS A 427 -14.75 -5.58 2.09
CA LYS A 427 -13.70 -4.68 1.63
C LYS A 427 -13.80 -4.61 0.10
N VAL A 428 -14.31 -3.51 -0.43
CA VAL A 428 -14.25 -3.26 -1.88
C VAL A 428 -12.83 -2.81 -2.21
N ILE A 429 -12.04 -3.66 -2.87
CA ILE A 429 -10.70 -3.28 -3.39
C ILE A 429 -10.82 -2.96 -4.88
N GLY A 430 -10.94 -1.68 -5.15
CA GLY A 430 -10.69 -0.98 -6.41
C GLY A 430 -10.24 0.44 -6.03
N PRO A 431 -9.98 1.38 -6.95
CA PRO A 431 -9.93 2.80 -6.60
C PRO A 431 -11.34 3.26 -6.16
N VAL A 432 -11.74 2.86 -4.97
CA VAL A 432 -12.75 3.56 -4.19
C VAL A 432 -11.98 4.74 -3.61
N VAL A 433 -12.13 5.91 -4.23
CA VAL A 433 -12.08 7.14 -3.42
C VAL A 433 -13.21 6.96 -2.43
N GLN A 434 -12.89 6.47 -1.24
CA GLN A 434 -13.78 6.59 -0.09
C GLN A 434 -13.99 8.09 0.03
N ALA A 435 -15.09 8.61 -0.51
CA ALA A 435 -15.57 9.89 -0.07
C ALA A 435 -15.72 9.72 1.44
N PRO A 436 -14.94 10.44 2.25
CA PRO A 436 -15.05 10.30 3.69
C PRO A 436 -16.52 10.48 4.03
N THR A 437 -17.17 9.45 4.58
CA THR A 437 -18.59 9.55 5.00
C THR A 437 -18.76 10.64 6.07
N THR A 438 -17.64 11.07 6.63
CA THR A 438 -17.45 12.31 7.35
C THR A 438 -16.23 13.00 6.78
N ASP A 439 -16.39 14.18 6.21
CA ASP A 439 -15.28 15.07 5.85
C ASP A 439 -14.57 15.51 7.14
N PRO A 440 -13.46 14.85 7.54
CA PRO A 440 -12.87 15.08 8.84
C PRO A 440 -12.08 16.39 8.80
N ALA A 441 -12.22 17.22 9.85
CA ALA A 441 -11.43 18.43 9.93
C ALA A 441 -9.94 18.07 10.07
N PRO A 442 -9.02 18.84 9.46
CA PRO A 442 -7.60 18.54 9.54
C PRO A 442 -7.07 18.72 10.97
N ASP A 443 -6.10 17.89 11.34
CA ASP A 443 -5.36 18.01 12.59
C ASP A 443 -4.39 19.19 12.51
N LEU A 444 -4.25 19.92 13.62
CA LEU A 444 -3.45 21.12 13.69
C LEU A 444 -2.27 20.96 14.65
N THR A 445 -1.07 21.25 14.15
CA THR A 445 0.10 21.47 14.99
C THR A 445 0.53 22.93 14.89
N LEU A 446 0.46 23.65 16.01
CA LEU A 446 0.81 25.07 16.07
C LEU A 446 2.27 25.27 16.49
N HIS A 447 3.10 25.76 15.57
CA HIS A 447 4.49 26.12 15.81
C HIS A 447 4.59 27.56 16.35
N ALA A 448 4.18 27.76 17.60
CA ALA A 448 4.29 29.03 18.30
C ALA A 448 4.54 28.83 19.80
N PRO A 449 5.23 29.77 20.48
CA PRO A 449 5.39 29.75 21.93
C PRO A 449 4.03 29.69 22.64
N GLU A 450 4.00 29.11 23.84
CA GLU A 450 2.79 29.03 24.67
C GLU A 450 2.17 30.42 24.94
N LEU A 451 3.03 31.44 25.09
CA LEU A 451 2.67 32.86 25.20
C LEU A 451 3.09 33.64 23.96
N ILE A 452 2.11 34.10 23.19
CA ILE A 452 2.29 34.95 22.01
C ILE A 452 2.27 36.42 22.43
N ARG A 453 3.35 37.16 22.14
CA ARG A 453 3.44 38.60 22.42
C ARG A 453 3.11 39.40 21.15
N VAL A 454 2.03 40.17 21.19
CA VAL A 454 1.59 40.99 20.05
C VAL A 454 2.08 42.41 20.19
N SER A 455 2.66 42.95 19.11
CA SER A 455 3.08 44.35 19.06
C SER A 455 1.87 45.28 19.13
N ALA A 456 1.93 46.23 20.05
CA ALA A 456 0.98 47.33 20.18
C ALA A 456 0.85 48.19 18.92
N LYS A 457 1.87 48.18 18.03
CA LYS A 457 1.92 48.99 16.80
C LYS A 457 1.28 48.27 15.61
N THR A 458 1.63 47.00 15.38
CA THR A 458 1.16 46.26 14.20
C THR A 458 -0.14 45.50 14.44
N ARG A 459 -0.45 45.14 15.70
CA ARG A 459 -1.65 44.39 16.10
C ARG A 459 -1.79 43.03 15.40
N LEU A 460 -0.71 42.52 14.84
CA LEU A 460 -0.72 41.30 14.03
C LEU A 460 -0.36 40.10 14.89
N LEU A 461 -1.25 39.11 14.94
CA LEU A 461 -0.92 37.74 15.30
C LEU A 461 -0.45 37.03 14.03
N ARG A 462 0.76 36.46 14.07
CA ARG A 462 1.33 35.67 12.98
C ARG A 462 1.97 34.42 13.57
N PHE A 463 1.66 33.26 13.02
CA PHE A 463 2.24 31.98 13.42
C PHE A 463 2.12 30.97 12.28
N VAL A 464 2.97 29.94 12.33
CA VAL A 464 2.93 28.82 11.38
C VAL A 464 2.08 27.70 11.97
N VAL A 465 1.13 27.22 11.18
CA VAL A 465 0.29 26.08 11.52
C VAL A 465 0.57 24.96 10.53
N PHE A 466 0.97 23.80 11.01
CA PHE A 466 0.97 22.59 10.20
C PHE A 466 -0.44 21.98 10.21
N SER A 467 -0.95 21.64 9.04
CA SER A 467 -2.26 21.03 8.82
C SER A 467 -2.08 19.66 8.17
N SER A 468 -2.79 18.63 8.65
CA SER A 468 -2.77 17.30 8.02
C SER A 468 -3.54 17.22 6.70
N GLY A 469 -4.33 18.26 6.36
CA GLY A 469 -5.13 18.34 5.13
C GLY A 469 -5.66 19.75 4.83
N ASP A 470 -6.49 19.88 3.80
CA ASP A 470 -7.12 21.13 3.40
C ASP A 470 -8.32 21.49 4.30
N GLY A 471 -8.64 22.78 4.44
CA GLY A 471 -9.77 23.21 5.26
C GLY A 471 -9.82 24.70 5.56
N THR A 472 -10.43 25.06 6.69
CA THR A 472 -10.48 26.43 7.21
C THR A 472 -10.09 26.47 8.67
N LEU A 473 -9.19 27.37 9.02
CA LEU A 473 -8.85 27.70 10.40
C LEU A 473 -9.71 28.87 10.89
N LYS A 474 -10.38 28.70 12.02
CA LYS A 474 -11.16 29.75 12.69
C LYS A 474 -10.45 30.20 13.97
N ALA A 475 -10.30 31.51 14.16
CA ALA A 475 -9.60 32.07 15.32
C ALA A 475 -10.50 32.94 16.20
N THR A 476 -10.47 32.67 17.51
CA THR A 476 -11.13 33.47 18.54
C THR A 476 -10.13 33.85 19.64
N LEU A 477 -10.29 35.03 20.23
CA LEU A 477 -9.52 35.45 21.41
C LEU A 477 -10.51 35.78 22.53
N GLY A 478 -10.60 34.90 23.53
CA GLY A 478 -11.75 34.85 24.44
C GLY A 478 -13.04 34.64 23.65
N SER A 479 -14.03 35.51 23.85
CA SER A 479 -15.29 35.51 23.07
C SER A 479 -15.22 36.30 21.76
N THR A 480 -14.08 36.92 21.42
CA THR A 480 -13.98 37.78 20.23
C THR A 480 -13.56 36.99 19.00
N TRP A 481 -14.37 37.03 17.96
CA TRP A 481 -14.04 36.49 16.63
C TRP A 481 -12.93 37.30 15.95
N LEU A 482 -11.84 36.65 15.53
CA LEU A 482 -10.72 37.31 14.83
C LEU A 482 -10.76 37.11 13.31
N GLY A 483 -11.48 36.11 12.81
CA GLY A 483 -11.58 35.78 11.40
C GLY A 483 -11.20 34.32 11.10
N SER A 484 -11.21 33.99 9.82
CA SER A 484 -10.82 32.69 9.30
C SER A 484 -9.66 32.78 8.31
N ALA A 485 -8.93 31.69 8.12
CA ALA A 485 -7.90 31.53 7.09
C ALA A 485 -8.08 30.17 6.40
N GLY A 486 -7.83 30.10 5.09
CA GLY A 486 -7.77 28.82 4.39
C GLY A 486 -6.57 28.00 4.87
N LEU A 487 -6.74 26.69 4.93
CA LEU A 487 -5.69 25.71 5.21
C LEU A 487 -5.44 24.88 3.97
N HIS A 488 -4.16 24.64 3.68
CA HIS A 488 -3.73 23.54 2.82
C HIS A 488 -2.90 22.54 3.64
N ALA A 489 -2.77 21.30 3.15
CA ALA A 489 -1.87 20.32 3.76
C ALA A 489 -0.42 20.87 3.90
N GLY A 490 0.22 20.62 5.05
CA GLY A 490 1.55 21.13 5.36
C GLY A 490 1.56 22.47 6.10
N ASN A 491 2.59 23.29 5.87
CA ASN A 491 2.84 24.52 6.63
C ASN A 491 2.07 25.74 6.08
N ASN A 492 1.29 26.40 6.94
CA ASN A 492 0.47 27.56 6.61
C ASN A 492 0.94 28.81 7.41
N ASP A 493 1.17 29.95 6.75
CA ASP A 493 1.45 31.25 7.41
C ASP A 493 0.14 32.00 7.68
N VAL A 494 -0.37 31.88 8.90
CA VAL A 494 -1.68 32.44 9.27
C VAL A 494 -1.52 33.78 9.97
N ARG A 495 -2.40 34.74 9.61
CA ARG A 495 -2.34 36.13 10.07
C ARG A 495 -3.70 36.65 10.51
N PHE A 496 -3.80 37.16 11.75
CA PHE A 496 -5.00 37.82 12.27
C PHE A 496 -4.67 39.21 12.81
N ILE A 497 -5.46 40.21 12.43
CA ILE A 497 -5.31 41.58 12.93
C ILE A 497 -6.23 41.78 14.13
N LEU A 498 -5.66 42.11 15.29
CA LEU A 498 -6.43 42.37 16.50
C LEU A 498 -7.23 43.69 16.37
N PRO A 499 -8.54 43.68 16.63
CA PRO A 499 -9.34 44.90 16.73
C PRO A 499 -8.77 45.87 17.78
N THR A 500 -8.80 47.17 17.49
CA THR A 500 -8.25 48.21 18.40
C THR A 500 -8.83 48.15 19.80
N GLN A 501 -10.12 47.85 19.93
CA GLN A 501 -10.79 47.77 21.22
C GLN A 501 -10.32 46.54 22.01
N LEU A 502 -10.19 45.39 21.35
CA LEU A 502 -9.64 44.17 21.95
C LEU A 502 -8.21 44.40 22.47
N LEU A 503 -7.37 45.09 21.70
CA LEU A 503 -6.02 45.46 22.13
C LEU A 503 -6.01 46.35 23.39
N LYS A 504 -6.96 47.28 23.53
CA LYS A 504 -7.09 48.12 24.74
C LYS A 504 -7.49 47.27 25.95
N THR A 505 -8.36 46.28 25.77
CA THR A 505 -8.75 45.35 26.83
C THR A 505 -7.57 44.48 27.26
N LEU A 506 -6.86 43.88 26.30
CA LEU A 506 -5.67 43.05 26.56
C LEU A 506 -4.58 43.80 27.36
N ARG A 507 -4.41 45.11 27.12
CA ARG A 507 -3.45 45.95 27.88
C ARG A 507 -3.86 46.16 29.33
N LYS A 508 -5.16 46.15 29.62
CA LYS A 508 -5.69 46.44 30.97
C LYS A 508 -5.74 45.20 31.82
N THR A 509 -6.02 44.03 31.22
CA THR A 509 -6.43 42.86 32.00
C THR A 509 -5.27 41.96 32.38
N ASN A 510 -4.25 41.75 31.54
CA ASN A 510 -3.17 40.75 31.77
C ASN A 510 -3.64 39.48 32.52
N THR A 511 -4.88 39.05 32.24
CA THR A 511 -5.57 37.96 32.93
C THR A 511 -5.28 36.65 32.19
N PRO A 512 -5.42 35.50 32.88
CA PRO A 512 -5.34 34.18 32.25
C PRO A 512 -6.41 33.94 31.16
N ASP A 513 -7.43 34.80 31.05
CA ASP A 513 -8.54 34.67 30.10
C ASP A 513 -8.22 35.10 28.66
N ASN A 514 -7.01 35.60 28.41
CA ASN A 514 -6.56 36.00 27.07
C ASN A 514 -6.10 34.79 26.24
N VAL A 515 -7.03 33.84 26.04
CA VAL A 515 -6.79 32.58 25.34
C VAL A 515 -7.20 32.75 23.87
N LEU A 516 -6.21 32.64 22.99
CA LEU A 516 -6.40 32.43 21.57
C LEU A 516 -6.78 30.97 21.36
N MET A 517 -7.94 30.71 20.77
CA MET A 517 -8.41 29.39 20.37
C MET A 517 -8.46 29.33 18.84
N LEU A 518 -7.79 28.32 18.29
CA LEU A 518 -7.70 28.04 16.86
C LEU A 518 -8.37 26.70 16.59
N THR A 519 -9.42 26.69 15.77
CA THR A 519 -10.22 25.50 15.50
C THR A 519 -10.19 25.20 14.00
N SER A 520 -9.85 23.98 13.62
CA SER A 520 -9.94 23.54 12.23
C SER A 520 -11.37 23.20 11.86
N TYR A 521 -11.68 23.42 10.58
CA TYR A 521 -12.89 22.97 9.93
C TYR A 521 -12.51 22.29 8.61
N SER A 522 -13.17 21.20 8.30
CA SER A 522 -13.07 20.56 7.00
C SER A 522 -13.69 21.44 5.89
N PRO A 523 -13.42 21.19 4.60
CA PRO A 523 -14.05 21.92 3.49
C PRO A 523 -15.60 21.95 3.53
N GLY A 524 -16.21 20.86 3.97
CA GLY A 524 -17.64 20.64 4.22
C GLY A 524 -18.14 21.12 5.58
N GLY A 525 -17.28 21.67 6.44
CA GLY A 525 -17.66 22.40 7.65
C GLY A 525 -17.72 21.58 8.95
N THR A 526 -17.26 20.33 8.96
CA THR A 526 -17.08 19.55 10.19
C THR A 526 -16.07 20.25 11.09
N GLN A 527 -16.35 20.34 12.39
CA GLN A 527 -15.45 20.99 13.35
C GLN A 527 -14.41 19.99 13.90
N GLY A 528 -13.14 20.38 13.87
CA GLY A 528 -12.02 19.62 14.43
C GLY A 528 -11.61 20.04 15.83
N ALA A 529 -10.47 19.53 16.28
CA ALA A 529 -9.87 19.88 17.56
C ALA A 529 -9.44 21.35 17.61
N SER A 530 -9.49 21.94 18.81
CA SER A 530 -9.03 23.30 19.05
C SER A 530 -7.64 23.30 19.70
N VAL A 531 -6.75 24.15 19.19
CA VAL A 531 -5.44 24.44 19.80
C VAL A 531 -5.49 25.81 20.47
N THR A 532 -5.01 25.89 21.71
CA THR A 532 -5.02 27.14 22.50
C THR A 532 -3.63 27.72 22.74
N ARG A 533 -3.53 29.05 22.78
CA ARG A 533 -2.34 29.81 23.22
C ARG A 533 -2.73 31.03 24.03
N ARG A 534 -1.83 31.53 24.87
CA ARG A 534 -2.04 32.79 25.61
C ARG A 534 -1.54 33.96 24.77
N VAL A 535 -2.25 35.09 24.83
CA VAL A 535 -1.86 36.33 24.12
C VAL A 535 -1.63 37.47 25.11
N ALA A 536 -0.47 38.11 25.01
CA ALA A 536 -0.15 39.33 25.75
C ALA A 536 0.31 40.45 24.83
N VAL A 537 0.09 41.71 25.22
CA VAL A 537 0.57 42.86 24.45
C VAL A 537 2.01 43.18 24.87
N GLN A 538 2.91 43.29 23.90
CA GLN A 538 4.27 43.74 24.15
C GLN A 538 4.26 45.22 24.54
N LEU A 539 4.77 45.54 25.73
CA LEU A 539 4.90 46.91 26.20
C LEU A 539 5.96 47.64 25.37
N VAL A 540 5.59 48.78 24.78
CA VAL A 540 6.56 49.66 24.12
C VAL A 540 7.42 50.27 25.21
N LYS A 541 8.74 49.99 25.19
CA LYS A 541 9.71 50.64 26.07
C LYS A 541 9.59 52.15 25.85
N LYS A 542 9.16 52.91 26.86
CA LYS A 542 9.15 54.38 26.79
C LYS A 542 10.57 54.83 26.50
N THR A 543 10.80 55.42 25.32
CA THR A 543 12.03 56.17 25.07
C THR A 543 12.05 57.33 26.05
N THR A 544 13.00 57.29 26.98
CA THR A 544 13.26 58.39 27.90
C THR A 544 13.59 59.61 27.05
N LYS A 545 12.71 60.61 27.02
CA LYS A 545 13.02 61.90 26.37
C LYS A 545 14.32 62.42 26.99
N PRO A 546 15.34 62.77 26.20
CA PRO A 546 16.53 63.41 26.75
C PRO A 546 16.09 64.68 27.49
N LYS A 547 16.47 64.81 28.75
CA LYS A 547 16.26 66.03 29.53
C LYS A 547 16.87 67.19 28.74
N ARG A 548 16.03 68.14 28.29
CA ARG A 548 16.47 69.39 27.70
C ARG A 548 17.31 70.11 28.77
N ARG A 549 18.64 70.14 28.62
CA ARG A 549 19.49 71.02 29.43
C ARG A 549 19.06 72.45 29.12
N ARG A 550 18.77 73.21 30.18
CA ARG A 550 18.58 74.66 30.12
C ARG A 550 19.90 75.32 29.78
#